data_AF-A0AAP3SJZ1-F1
#
_entry.id   AF-A0AAP3SJZ1-F1
#
_cell.length_a   1.000
_cell.length_b   1.000
_cell.length_c   1.000
_cell.angle_alpha   90.00
_cell.angle_beta   90.00
_cell.angle_gamma   90.00
#
_symmetry.space_group_name_H-M   'P 1'
#
loop_
_entity.id
_entity.type
_entity.pdbx_description
1 polymer ?
#
loop_
_entity_poly.entity_id
_entity_poly.type
_entity_poly.pdbx_seq_one_letter_code
_entity_poly.pdbx_strand_id
1 'polypeptide(L)'
;MNLYKILPALLILSLLAACSSDKENDVYTTLPFSLSIYQVAMTIEGGEQEVNVSSGGAWQSSIHCDWMTLSPSSGGIGITKVRIKVKKNTSGLPRNGRIAIISGKEEKGITVMQSSIEGEEDYLRLLNLTIDGVTTAVDYVNNSYYLPIDMDAVQPAKVKVEFGGIGVDFIKIGDKKIKSGENIALSLNPGQNIEMEAGNNTIDKIRSCRLIVTGVPVIEISAPEGIEDENKRPCDIVLTDPKRRTNNSVLRFESYAGIEFRGAGALRYAKKSFSFKLKNRQTNENQDAKLLGLREDQSWILDAMWLDCSKMRNRVCFDLWNDFNTLYYSNTEPEAVNATHGYPVEMILDGAYHGLYILSDRIDRKQLKMKKKGGYLYKGKEWTDECKLQGINTPYSNSKQAWQGFESDYPDEVGEIEFKYLSDLIQFFAAASKEEFAAQYEERLDVSSLIDYFIFINLLSAYDNTGRNVFWGIYNVNLTLLPKFIIQPWDLDGTLGRTWDAIKLDPEKGLGFDNGLILRNDAGSKYFRPFERIMNENPNNIKRRIYERLMAVKDNVLSPANLASKVDYYKRQIVESGALERDRQRWTGYSMYGYANPEEEAEYIKSWYIARLKYLETIFNNF
;
A
#
# COMPACT_ATOMS: atom_id res chain seq x y z
N MET A 1 5.36 -16.05 73.28
CA MET A 1 6.10 -16.69 72.17
C MET A 1 6.20 -15.67 71.04
N ASN A 2 7.38 -15.06 70.92
CA ASN A 2 7.88 -14.07 69.95
C ASN A 2 7.03 -12.83 69.54
N LEU A 3 7.43 -11.73 70.21
CA LEU A 3 7.28 -10.28 70.04
C LEU A 3 6.70 -9.67 68.75
N TYR A 4 5.77 -8.74 68.99
CA TYR A 4 5.25 -7.68 68.10
C TYR A 4 6.32 -6.62 67.76
N LYS A 5 6.35 -6.18 66.49
CA LYS A 5 7.08 -5.00 65.99
C LYS A 5 6.21 -3.73 66.11
N ILE A 6 6.85 -2.61 66.45
CA ILE A 6 6.27 -1.25 66.52
C ILE A 6 6.91 -0.37 65.43
N LEU A 7 6.09 0.53 64.86
CA LEU A 7 6.30 1.94 64.47
C LEU A 7 5.89 2.35 63.02
N PRO A 8 5.44 3.62 62.84
CA PRO A 8 4.28 3.97 62.02
C PRO A 8 4.58 4.79 60.75
N ALA A 9 3.48 5.10 60.06
CA ALA A 9 3.33 5.86 58.82
C ALA A 9 3.97 7.26 58.79
N LEU A 10 4.42 7.66 57.59
CA LEU A 10 4.67 9.05 57.22
C LEU A 10 4.21 9.30 55.78
N LEU A 11 3.22 10.19 55.69
CA LEU A 11 2.59 10.76 54.51
C LEU A 11 3.21 12.16 54.33
N ILE A 12 3.80 12.47 53.18
CA ILE A 12 4.18 13.86 52.86
C ILE A 12 3.74 14.18 51.43
N LEU A 13 2.81 15.12 51.35
CA LEU A 13 2.33 15.81 50.15
C LEU A 13 2.93 17.22 50.14
N SER A 14 3.50 17.60 48.99
CA SER A 14 3.62 18.95 48.38
C SER A 14 3.99 20.18 49.22
N LEU A 15 4.98 20.95 48.74
CA LEU A 15 4.86 22.41 48.62
C LEU A 15 5.87 22.98 47.60
N LEU A 16 5.30 23.65 46.59
CA LEU A 16 5.95 24.53 45.62
C LEU A 16 6.51 25.78 46.31
N ALA A 17 7.72 26.20 45.94
CA ALA A 17 8.18 27.57 46.11
C ALA A 17 8.94 27.99 44.84
N ALA A 18 8.36 28.95 44.13
CA ALA A 18 8.95 29.63 43.00
C ALA A 18 10.04 30.60 43.49
N CYS A 19 11.21 30.55 42.84
CA CYS A 19 12.14 31.66 42.81
C CYS A 19 12.57 31.86 41.35
N SER A 20 12.19 33.00 40.81
CA SER A 20 12.58 33.50 39.49
C SER A 20 14.09 33.81 39.47
N SER A 21 14.79 33.21 38.52
CA SER A 21 15.98 33.80 37.94
C SER A 21 15.77 33.81 36.43
N ASP A 22 15.57 35.00 35.88
CA ASP A 22 15.45 35.23 34.44
C ASP A 22 16.63 34.59 33.71
N LYS A 23 16.34 33.56 32.90
CA LYS A 23 17.26 33.01 31.92
C LYS A 23 16.55 32.99 30.58
N GLU A 24 17.09 33.75 29.64
CA GLU A 24 16.82 33.70 28.21
C GLU A 24 16.88 32.24 27.70
N ASN A 25 15.77 31.50 27.73
CA ASN A 25 15.80 30.09 27.33
C ASN A 25 14.47 29.53 26.78
N ASP A 26 13.65 30.36 26.10
CA ASP A 26 12.35 29.90 25.57
C ASP A 26 12.13 30.11 24.06
N VAL A 27 13.19 30.29 23.27
CA VAL A 27 13.06 30.32 21.78
C VAL A 27 13.58 29.03 21.11
N TYR A 28 14.43 28.25 21.79
CA TYR A 28 15.12 27.12 21.17
C TYR A 28 14.50 25.75 21.46
N THR A 29 13.61 25.64 22.46
CA THR A 29 12.83 24.42 22.79
C THR A 29 11.63 24.19 21.86
N THR A 30 11.37 25.11 20.93
CA THR A 30 10.24 25.07 19.98
C THR A 30 10.66 25.05 18.50
N LEU A 31 11.97 24.98 18.20
CA LEU A 31 12.44 25.01 16.82
C LEU A 31 12.10 23.68 16.11
N PRO A 32 11.26 23.69 15.05
CA PRO A 32 10.86 22.47 14.38
C PRO A 32 12.04 21.83 13.65
N PHE A 33 12.16 20.50 13.75
CA PHE A 33 13.17 19.77 13.00
C PHE A 33 12.87 19.79 11.50
N SER A 34 13.60 20.63 10.76
CA SER A 34 13.32 20.93 9.36
C SER A 34 14.58 21.26 8.56
N LEU A 35 14.50 21.07 7.25
CA LEU A 35 15.54 21.41 6.29
C LEU A 35 15.06 22.53 5.39
N SER A 36 15.95 23.45 5.01
CA SER A 36 15.60 24.51 4.05
C SER A 36 15.35 23.97 2.64
N ILE A 37 15.98 22.83 2.30
CA ILE A 37 15.73 22.08 1.07
C ILE A 37 15.83 20.58 1.37
N TYR A 38 14.98 19.78 0.72
CA TYR A 38 14.92 18.32 0.89
C TYR A 38 15.49 17.55 -0.32
N GLN A 39 15.81 18.27 -1.40
CA GLN A 39 16.32 17.69 -2.64
C GLN A 39 17.37 18.62 -3.25
N VAL A 40 18.42 18.00 -3.78
CA VAL A 40 19.53 18.64 -4.47
C VAL A 40 19.79 17.84 -5.73
N ALA A 41 19.95 18.47 -6.89
CA ALA A 41 20.54 17.81 -8.04
C ALA A 41 21.80 18.55 -8.47
N MET A 42 22.77 17.80 -8.99
CA MET A 42 24.10 18.25 -9.34
C MET A 42 24.40 17.89 -10.79
N THR A 43 25.25 18.68 -11.43
CA THR A 43 25.80 18.37 -12.76
C THR A 43 26.77 17.19 -12.67
N ILE A 44 27.24 16.68 -13.81
CA ILE A 44 28.26 15.64 -13.84
C ILE A 44 29.52 16.06 -13.06
N GLU A 45 29.89 17.34 -13.03
CA GLU A 45 31.07 17.81 -12.28
C GLU A 45 30.90 17.77 -10.76
N GLY A 46 29.66 17.71 -10.28
CA GLY A 46 29.35 17.84 -8.87
C GLY A 46 29.43 19.31 -8.42
N GLY A 47 29.76 19.54 -7.16
CA GLY A 47 29.81 20.89 -6.62
C GLY A 47 29.43 20.96 -5.14
N GLU A 48 29.13 22.18 -4.69
CA GLU A 48 28.77 22.46 -3.30
C GLU A 48 27.38 23.13 -3.23
N GLN A 49 26.57 22.72 -2.26
CA GLN A 49 25.24 23.29 -2.01
C GLN A 49 25.06 23.56 -0.52
N GLU A 50 24.59 24.75 -0.18
CA GLU A 50 24.26 25.12 1.20
C GLU A 50 22.83 24.73 1.55
N VAL A 51 22.65 24.19 2.74
CA VAL A 51 21.35 23.83 3.34
C VAL A 51 21.34 24.31 4.78
N ASN A 52 20.21 24.81 5.27
CA ASN A 52 20.03 25.08 6.68
C ASN A 52 19.33 23.90 7.35
N VAL A 53 19.91 23.40 8.43
CA VAL A 53 19.32 22.44 9.36
C VAL A 53 18.79 23.22 10.55
N SER A 54 17.48 23.22 10.75
CA SER A 54 16.84 23.76 11.95
C SER A 54 16.51 22.60 12.87
N SER A 55 17.00 22.62 14.11
CA SER A 55 16.75 21.55 15.09
C SER A 55 16.61 22.08 16.51
N GLY A 56 15.59 21.62 17.24
CA GLY A 56 15.45 21.84 18.68
C GLY A 56 16.36 20.95 19.55
N GLY A 57 17.12 20.04 18.93
CA GLY A 57 18.03 19.10 19.60
C GLY A 57 19.36 18.95 18.86
N ALA A 58 20.32 18.25 19.49
CA ALA A 58 21.55 17.86 18.82
C ALA A 58 21.24 16.92 17.65
N TRP A 59 21.95 17.09 16.53
CA TRP A 59 21.74 16.32 15.31
C TRP A 59 23.06 15.84 14.72
N GLN A 60 22.98 14.77 13.93
CA GLN A 60 24.09 14.20 13.17
C GLN A 60 23.62 13.76 11.78
N SER A 61 24.53 13.75 10.81
CA SER A 61 24.27 13.23 9.47
C SER A 61 24.77 11.81 9.27
N SER A 62 24.03 11.00 8.54
CA SER A 62 24.45 9.71 7.99
C SER A 62 24.42 9.76 6.46
N ILE A 63 25.49 9.29 5.81
CA ILE A 63 25.62 9.24 4.35
C ILE A 63 26.15 7.86 3.98
N HIS A 64 25.45 7.16 3.08
CA HIS A 64 25.79 5.81 2.66
C HIS A 64 26.33 5.78 1.22
N CYS A 65 27.26 6.70 0.92
CA CYS A 65 27.99 6.72 -0.34
C CYS A 65 29.31 7.47 -0.18
N ASP A 66 30.26 7.22 -1.08
CA ASP A 66 31.59 7.83 -1.07
C ASP A 66 31.70 9.12 -1.91
N TRP A 67 30.67 9.44 -2.68
CA TRP A 67 30.66 10.58 -3.60
C TRP A 67 29.99 11.84 -3.05
N MET A 68 29.52 11.80 -1.79
CA MET A 68 28.93 12.94 -1.08
C MET A 68 29.50 13.11 0.32
N THR A 69 29.56 14.36 0.78
CA THR A 69 29.87 14.70 2.18
C THR A 69 29.02 15.86 2.67
N LEU A 70 28.75 15.94 3.98
CA LEU A 70 28.13 17.07 4.64
C LEU A 70 29.10 17.69 5.65
N SER A 71 29.24 19.02 5.66
CA SER A 71 30.06 19.75 6.63
C SER A 71 29.35 20.98 7.19
N PRO A 72 29.23 21.15 8.52
CA PRO A 72 29.56 20.14 9.54
C PRO A 72 28.62 18.92 9.44
N SER A 73 29.11 17.74 9.85
CA SER A 73 28.34 16.49 9.86
C SER A 73 27.47 16.31 11.12
N SER A 74 27.49 17.28 12.02
CA SER A 74 26.71 17.33 13.25
C SER A 74 26.55 18.76 13.73
N GLY A 75 25.53 19.01 14.54
CA GLY A 75 25.30 20.33 15.13
C GLY A 75 24.44 20.25 16.39
N GLY A 76 24.37 21.38 17.09
CA GLY A 76 23.55 21.55 18.28
C GLY A 76 22.16 22.11 17.98
N ILE A 77 21.55 22.63 19.04
CA ILE A 77 20.27 23.33 18.97
C ILE A 77 20.42 24.64 18.16
N GLY A 78 19.47 24.93 17.29
CA GLY A 78 19.43 26.15 16.48
C GLY A 78 19.42 25.88 14.97
N ILE A 79 19.73 26.91 14.20
CA ILE A 79 19.86 26.84 12.73
C ILE A 79 21.35 26.71 12.39
N THR A 80 21.74 25.56 11.83
CA THR A 80 23.10 25.34 11.35
C THR A 80 23.12 25.36 9.83
N LYS A 81 23.94 26.21 9.24
CA LYS A 81 24.23 26.18 7.80
C LYS A 81 25.23 25.06 7.53
N VAL A 82 24.82 24.07 6.75
CA VAL A 82 25.64 22.94 6.31
C VAL A 82 25.93 23.03 4.83
N ARG A 83 27.06 22.45 4.43
CA ARG A 83 27.52 22.39 3.05
C ARG A 83 27.57 20.94 2.60
N ILE A 84 26.76 20.63 1.60
CA ILE A 84 26.84 19.37 0.85
C ILE A 84 27.93 19.54 -0.19
N LYS A 85 28.83 18.57 -0.30
CA LYS A 85 29.81 18.49 -1.38
C LYS A 85 29.64 17.19 -2.14
N VAL A 86 29.57 17.29 -3.47
CA VAL A 86 29.31 16.20 -4.40
C VAL A 86 30.51 16.08 -5.35
N LYS A 87 31.11 14.90 -5.43
CA LYS A 87 32.24 14.63 -6.34
C LYS A 87 31.75 14.53 -7.79
N LYS A 88 32.63 14.73 -8.75
CA LYS A 88 32.37 14.43 -10.17
C LYS A 88 31.82 13.00 -10.35
N ASN A 89 30.83 12.85 -11.21
CA ASN A 89 30.29 11.56 -11.60
C ASN A 89 31.10 10.97 -12.75
N THR A 90 31.75 9.84 -12.49
CA THR A 90 32.60 9.12 -13.45
C THR A 90 32.02 7.76 -13.83
N SER A 91 30.81 7.41 -13.36
CA SER A 91 30.20 6.10 -13.60
C SER A 91 29.63 5.91 -15.00
N GLY A 92 29.40 7.01 -15.73
CA GLY A 92 28.69 7.01 -17.01
C GLY A 92 27.17 6.80 -16.91
N LEU A 93 26.61 6.71 -15.69
CA LEU A 93 25.17 6.60 -15.43
C LEU A 93 24.73 7.64 -14.40
N PRO A 94 23.52 8.23 -14.52
CA PRO A 94 23.02 9.14 -13.49
C PRO A 94 22.97 8.39 -12.17
N ARG A 95 23.32 9.07 -11.08
CA ARG A 95 23.35 8.48 -9.73
C ARG A 95 22.53 9.31 -8.76
N ASN A 96 21.95 8.65 -7.78
CA ASN A 96 21.24 9.29 -6.68
C ASN A 96 21.73 8.74 -5.34
N GLY A 97 21.54 9.51 -4.28
CA GLY A 97 21.85 9.10 -2.92
C GLY A 97 21.15 10.03 -1.94
N ARG A 98 21.31 9.77 -0.65
CA ARG A 98 20.63 10.55 0.37
C ARG A 98 21.53 10.83 1.55
N ILE A 99 21.39 12.05 2.06
CA ILE A 99 22.02 12.50 3.31
C ILE A 99 20.91 12.50 4.35
N ALA A 100 20.94 11.54 5.28
CA ALA A 100 20.02 11.51 6.41
C ALA A 100 20.53 12.44 7.51
N ILE A 101 19.69 13.34 8.01
CA ILE A 101 19.93 14.17 9.18
C ILE A 101 19.04 13.63 10.29
N ILE A 102 19.63 13.34 11.44
CA ILE A 102 18.97 12.63 12.52
C ILE A 102 19.03 13.49 13.79
N SER A 103 17.87 13.74 14.40
CA SER A 103 17.73 14.47 15.66
C SER A 103 16.80 13.70 16.59
N GLY A 104 17.35 13.11 17.65
CA GLY A 104 16.62 12.19 18.53
C GLY A 104 16.09 10.98 17.76
N LYS A 105 14.76 10.85 17.68
CA LYS A 105 14.07 9.77 16.96
C LYS A 105 13.59 10.17 15.57
N GLU A 106 13.73 11.44 15.21
CA GLU A 106 13.29 11.95 13.91
C GLU A 106 14.44 11.92 12.91
N GLU A 107 14.10 11.61 11.67
CA GLU A 107 14.99 11.67 10.51
C GLU A 107 14.37 12.54 9.43
N LYS A 108 15.17 13.45 8.88
CA LYS A 108 14.88 14.20 7.65
C LYS A 108 16.03 13.96 6.71
N GLY A 109 15.78 13.83 5.42
CA GLY A 109 16.88 13.60 4.50
C GLY A 109 16.84 14.47 3.26
N ILE A 110 18.05 14.70 2.75
CA ILE A 110 18.30 15.45 1.54
C ILE A 110 18.62 14.44 0.46
N THR A 111 17.70 14.25 -0.48
CA THR A 111 17.95 13.42 -1.66
C THR A 111 18.84 14.19 -2.61
N VAL A 112 19.99 13.61 -2.96
CA VAL A 112 20.96 14.21 -3.87
C VAL A 112 21.00 13.37 -5.15
N MET A 113 20.82 14.02 -6.30
CA MET A 113 20.91 13.39 -7.61
C MET A 113 22.01 14.02 -8.43
N GLN A 114 22.65 13.25 -9.30
CA GLN A 114 23.75 13.72 -10.10
C GLN A 114 23.68 13.20 -11.53
N SER A 115 23.81 14.10 -12.50
CA SER A 115 23.88 13.78 -13.93
C SER A 115 25.12 12.93 -14.27
N SER A 116 25.12 12.30 -15.44
CA SER A 116 26.24 11.51 -15.98
C SER A 116 26.81 12.02 -17.29
N ILE A 117 26.22 13.09 -17.84
CA ILE A 117 26.64 13.73 -19.07
C ILE A 117 26.73 15.23 -18.76
N GLU A 118 27.73 15.90 -19.35
CA GLU A 118 27.86 17.36 -19.31
C GLU A 118 27.05 17.96 -20.46
N GLY A 119 26.00 18.71 -20.15
CA GLY A 119 25.24 19.48 -21.13
C GLY A 119 25.32 20.98 -20.86
N GLU A 120 25.29 21.83 -21.90
CA GLU A 120 25.18 23.29 -21.75
C GLU A 120 23.93 23.74 -20.96
N GLU A 121 22.93 22.85 -20.82
CA GLU A 121 21.69 23.02 -20.07
C GLU A 121 21.79 22.59 -18.59
N ASP A 122 22.89 21.97 -18.14
CA ASP A 122 23.03 21.46 -16.78
C ASP A 122 23.25 22.56 -15.73
N TYR A 123 23.69 23.75 -16.14
CA TYR A 123 23.89 24.91 -15.26
C TYR A 123 22.59 25.62 -14.84
N LEU A 124 21.48 25.31 -15.50
CA LEU A 124 20.17 25.88 -15.20
C LEU A 124 19.20 24.73 -14.91
N ARG A 125 18.96 24.45 -13.63
CA ARG A 125 18.12 23.32 -13.21
C ARG A 125 17.29 23.67 -11.99
N LEU A 126 15.98 23.64 -12.15
CA LEU A 126 15.04 23.72 -11.05
C LEU A 126 15.15 22.42 -10.23
N LEU A 127 15.40 22.53 -8.93
CA LEU A 127 15.68 21.36 -8.09
C LEU A 127 14.53 21.01 -7.18
N ASN A 128 13.83 22.03 -6.70
CA ASN A 128 12.66 21.89 -5.87
C ASN A 128 11.65 22.97 -6.26
N LEU A 129 10.38 22.59 -6.15
CA LEU A 129 9.25 23.47 -6.29
C LEU A 129 8.30 23.15 -5.14
N THR A 130 7.79 24.19 -4.51
CA THR A 130 6.81 24.12 -3.43
C THR A 130 5.69 25.08 -3.76
N ILE A 131 4.46 24.57 -3.74
CA ILE A 131 3.24 25.34 -3.99
C ILE A 131 2.40 25.25 -2.72
N ASP A 132 2.15 26.39 -2.06
CA ASP A 132 1.43 26.47 -0.77
C ASP A 132 1.94 25.49 0.30
N GLY A 133 3.26 25.37 0.40
CA GLY A 133 3.92 24.49 1.37
C GLY A 133 3.92 23.00 0.99
N VAL A 134 3.33 22.62 -0.15
CA VAL A 134 3.44 21.27 -0.72
C VAL A 134 4.67 21.19 -1.61
N THR A 135 5.70 20.50 -1.13
CA THR A 135 6.89 20.18 -1.94
C THR A 135 6.54 19.12 -2.98
N THR A 136 6.77 19.44 -4.25
CA THR A 136 6.50 18.53 -5.37
C THR A 136 7.49 17.37 -5.38
N ALA A 137 7.02 16.19 -5.75
CA ALA A 137 7.91 15.10 -6.15
C ALA A 137 8.45 15.37 -7.56
N VAL A 138 9.67 14.92 -7.88
CA VAL A 138 10.35 15.35 -9.12
C VAL A 138 10.70 14.16 -10.00
N ASP A 139 10.21 14.18 -11.24
CA ASP A 139 10.74 13.37 -12.34
C ASP A 139 11.85 14.16 -13.05
N TYR A 140 13.09 13.78 -12.76
CA TYR A 140 14.29 14.40 -13.26
C TYR A 140 14.60 14.06 -14.71
N VAL A 141 14.06 12.96 -15.22
CA VAL A 141 14.23 12.57 -16.62
C VAL A 141 13.42 13.51 -17.51
N ASN A 142 12.20 13.84 -17.06
CA ASN A 142 11.25 14.64 -17.84
C ASN A 142 11.11 16.10 -17.37
N ASN A 143 11.93 16.56 -16.40
CA ASN A 143 11.84 17.88 -15.76
C ASN A 143 10.40 18.22 -15.34
N SER A 144 9.73 17.26 -14.70
CA SER A 144 8.34 17.34 -14.30
C SER A 144 8.19 17.33 -12.78
N TYR A 145 7.36 18.22 -12.25
CA TYR A 145 7.16 18.44 -10.82
C TYR A 145 5.74 18.06 -10.46
N TYR A 146 5.57 16.98 -9.71
CA TYR A 146 4.27 16.42 -9.34
C TYR A 146 3.77 17.06 -8.05
N LEU A 147 2.70 17.83 -8.16
CA LEU A 147 1.99 18.46 -7.05
C LEU A 147 0.73 17.67 -6.73
N PRO A 148 0.73 16.86 -5.66
CA PRO A 148 -0.50 16.24 -5.18
C PRO A 148 -1.42 17.28 -4.53
N ILE A 149 -2.69 17.25 -4.89
CA ILE A 149 -3.75 18.08 -4.30
C ILE A 149 -4.90 17.22 -3.76
N ASP A 150 -5.64 17.74 -2.79
CA ASP A 150 -6.85 17.09 -2.30
C ASP A 150 -8.02 17.42 -3.24
N MET A 151 -8.44 16.44 -4.04
CA MET A 151 -9.57 16.59 -4.97
C MET A 151 -10.93 16.82 -4.29
N ASP A 152 -11.05 16.57 -2.99
CA ASP A 152 -12.27 16.81 -2.22
C ASP A 152 -12.26 18.20 -1.54
N ALA A 153 -11.15 18.93 -1.64
CA ALA A 153 -11.00 20.28 -1.10
C ALA A 153 -11.12 21.35 -2.20
N VAL A 154 -11.63 22.53 -1.81
CA VAL A 154 -11.61 23.71 -2.67
C VAL A 154 -10.18 24.21 -2.83
N GLN A 155 -9.73 24.33 -4.07
CA GLN A 155 -8.36 24.78 -4.37
C GLN A 155 -8.24 26.30 -4.20
N PRO A 156 -7.11 26.79 -3.65
CA PRO A 156 -6.90 28.22 -3.47
C PRO A 156 -6.76 28.95 -4.82
N ALA A 157 -7.33 30.15 -4.91
CA ALA A 157 -7.24 30.98 -6.12
C ALA A 157 -5.87 31.68 -6.27
N LYS A 158 -5.13 31.81 -5.17
CA LYS A 158 -3.76 32.31 -5.14
C LYS A 158 -2.89 31.36 -4.33
N VAL A 159 -1.70 31.09 -4.85
CA VAL A 159 -0.74 30.17 -4.26
C VAL A 159 0.59 30.87 -4.04
N LYS A 160 1.26 30.55 -2.94
CA LYS A 160 2.66 30.91 -2.71
C LYS A 160 3.55 29.92 -3.45
N VAL A 161 4.46 30.45 -4.26
CA VAL A 161 5.40 29.66 -5.05
C VAL A 161 6.80 29.84 -4.50
N GLU A 162 7.40 28.73 -4.06
CA GLU A 162 8.76 28.69 -3.54
C GLU A 162 9.57 27.67 -4.35
N PHE A 163 10.76 28.06 -4.78
CA PHE A 163 11.65 27.18 -5.51
C PHE A 163 13.11 27.50 -5.24
N GLY A 164 13.95 26.52 -5.54
CA GLY A 164 15.39 26.64 -5.61
C GLY A 164 15.93 25.81 -6.77
N GLY A 165 17.08 26.20 -7.29
CA GLY A 165 17.72 25.51 -8.38
C GLY A 165 19.16 25.93 -8.61
N ILE A 166 19.93 25.12 -9.34
CA ILE A 166 21.25 25.55 -9.83
C ILE A 166 21.00 26.58 -10.92
N GLY A 167 21.52 27.79 -10.72
CA GLY A 167 21.38 28.89 -11.67
C GLY A 167 19.94 29.37 -11.89
N VAL A 168 18.95 28.96 -11.08
CA VAL A 168 17.56 29.39 -11.28
C VAL A 168 17.28 30.65 -10.45
N ASP A 169 17.06 31.77 -11.12
CA ASP A 169 16.70 33.05 -10.50
C ASP A 169 15.17 33.27 -10.48
N PHE A 170 14.47 32.71 -11.47
CA PHE A 170 13.03 32.86 -11.64
C PHE A 170 12.41 31.61 -12.27
N ILE A 171 11.11 31.47 -12.12
CA ILE A 171 10.30 30.62 -13.01
C ILE A 171 9.33 31.49 -13.81
N LYS A 172 8.90 31.02 -14.96
CA LYS A 172 7.91 31.67 -15.81
C LYS A 172 6.75 30.72 -16.06
N ILE A 173 5.52 31.22 -15.90
CA ILE A 173 4.27 30.52 -16.22
C ILE A 173 3.47 31.42 -17.16
N GLY A 174 3.23 30.98 -18.39
CA GLY A 174 2.75 31.87 -19.45
C GLY A 174 3.75 33.01 -19.64
N ASP A 175 3.30 34.27 -19.64
CA ASP A 175 4.20 35.44 -19.72
C ASP A 175 4.68 35.95 -18.35
N LYS A 176 4.18 35.37 -17.26
CA LYS A 176 4.44 35.87 -15.91
C LYS A 176 5.76 35.32 -15.37
N LYS A 177 6.72 36.21 -15.14
CA LYS A 177 7.98 35.95 -14.43
C LYS A 177 7.74 36.00 -12.92
N ILE A 178 8.17 34.98 -12.19
CA ILE A 178 7.86 34.73 -10.78
C ILE A 178 9.18 34.50 -10.02
N LYS A 179 9.42 35.26 -8.96
CA LYS A 179 10.52 34.98 -8.01
C LYS A 179 10.06 34.03 -6.92
N SER A 180 11.01 33.31 -6.34
CA SER A 180 10.76 32.42 -5.20
C SER A 180 10.21 33.22 -4.02
N GLY A 181 9.13 32.73 -3.40
CA GLY A 181 8.41 33.37 -2.31
C GLY A 181 7.21 34.22 -2.73
N GLU A 182 6.97 34.44 -4.03
CA GLU A 182 5.84 35.25 -4.51
C GLU A 182 4.49 34.53 -4.39
N ASN A 183 3.43 35.31 -4.16
CA ASN A 183 2.05 34.85 -4.25
C ASN A 183 1.48 35.17 -5.62
N ILE A 184 0.95 34.18 -6.33
CA ILE A 184 0.42 34.32 -7.68
C ILE A 184 -0.99 33.76 -7.79
N ALA A 185 -1.79 34.29 -8.72
CA ALA A 185 -2.99 33.59 -9.16
C ALA A 185 -2.57 32.41 -10.03
N LEU A 186 -2.96 31.19 -9.63
CA LEU A 186 -2.70 29.96 -10.36
C LEU A 186 -3.87 29.01 -10.11
N SER A 187 -4.55 28.58 -11.17
CA SER A 187 -5.61 27.57 -11.06
C SER A 187 -4.96 26.20 -11.04
N LEU A 188 -5.26 25.41 -10.00
CA LEU A 188 -4.78 24.05 -9.82
C LEU A 188 -5.95 23.09 -10.01
N ASN A 189 -6.08 22.50 -11.19
CA ASN A 189 -7.10 21.48 -11.46
C ASN A 189 -6.46 20.09 -11.48
N PRO A 190 -7.10 19.06 -10.89
CA PRO A 190 -6.59 17.68 -10.98
C PRO A 190 -6.37 17.27 -12.45
N GLY A 191 -5.26 16.58 -12.71
CA GLY A 191 -4.87 16.13 -14.06
C GLY A 191 -4.27 17.22 -14.95
N GLN A 192 -4.22 18.48 -14.50
CA GLN A 192 -3.68 19.59 -15.29
C GLN A 192 -2.16 19.52 -15.40
N ASN A 193 -1.66 19.72 -16.61
CA ASN A 193 -0.25 20.00 -16.87
C ASN A 193 -0.08 21.51 -17.11
N ILE A 194 0.84 22.13 -16.38
CA ILE A 194 1.17 23.55 -16.49
C ILE A 194 2.60 23.66 -16.99
N GLU A 195 2.78 24.14 -18.21
CA GLU A 195 4.10 24.40 -18.78
C GLU A 195 4.76 25.58 -18.05
N MET A 196 6.05 25.42 -17.75
CA MET A 196 6.86 26.38 -17.03
C MET A 196 8.24 26.51 -17.66
N GLU A 197 8.93 27.61 -17.37
CA GLU A 197 10.33 27.80 -17.74
C GLU A 197 11.12 28.24 -16.51
N ALA A 198 12.18 27.51 -16.15
CA ALA A 198 13.15 27.97 -15.16
C ALA A 198 14.19 28.84 -15.86
N GLY A 199 14.56 30.00 -15.29
CA GLY A 199 15.41 30.98 -15.96
C GLY A 199 16.48 31.61 -15.08
N ASN A 200 17.54 32.10 -15.72
CA ASN A 200 18.64 32.85 -15.11
C ASN A 200 18.74 34.25 -15.74
N ASN A 201 18.87 35.30 -14.92
CA ASN A 201 18.98 36.68 -15.40
C ASN A 201 20.39 37.04 -15.88
N THR A 202 21.43 36.40 -15.33
CA THR A 202 22.83 36.72 -15.62
C THR A 202 23.30 36.14 -16.94
N ILE A 203 22.96 34.89 -17.24
CA ILE A 203 23.38 34.20 -18.46
C ILE A 203 22.31 34.18 -19.56
N ASP A 204 21.15 34.80 -19.31
CA ASP A 204 20.00 34.88 -20.23
C ASP A 204 19.59 33.52 -20.82
N LYS A 205 19.56 32.49 -19.97
CA LYS A 205 19.11 31.14 -20.34
C LYS A 205 17.78 30.82 -19.68
N ILE A 206 16.97 30.03 -20.39
CA ILE A 206 15.74 29.42 -19.92
C ILE A 206 15.77 27.91 -20.16
N ARG A 207 15.03 27.16 -19.35
CA ARG A 207 14.85 25.71 -19.49
C ARG A 207 13.41 25.34 -19.22
N SER A 208 12.80 24.65 -20.18
CA SER A 208 11.41 24.18 -20.05
C SER A 208 11.28 23.11 -18.97
N CYS A 209 10.22 23.22 -18.20
CA CYS A 209 9.78 22.24 -17.22
C CYS A 209 8.25 22.26 -17.11
N ARG A 210 7.67 21.33 -16.35
CA ARG A 210 6.22 21.28 -16.18
C ARG A 210 5.80 20.98 -14.75
N LEU A 211 4.73 21.62 -14.30
CA LEU A 211 4.04 21.27 -13.07
C LEU A 211 2.88 20.35 -13.42
N ILE A 212 2.88 19.16 -12.84
CA ILE A 212 1.82 18.16 -13.00
C ILE A 212 0.97 18.20 -11.74
N VAL A 213 -0.27 18.65 -11.87
CA VAL A 213 -1.23 18.65 -10.77
C VAL A 213 -1.90 17.29 -10.73
N THR A 214 -1.61 16.52 -9.69
CA THR A 214 -2.19 15.18 -9.51
C THR A 214 -3.16 15.15 -8.34
N GLY A 215 -4.26 14.44 -8.52
CA GLY A 215 -5.29 14.26 -7.50
C GLY A 215 -5.03 13.13 -6.50
N VAL A 216 -3.93 12.40 -6.66
CA VAL A 216 -3.54 11.27 -5.78
C VAL A 216 -2.24 11.58 -5.05
N PRO A 217 -1.99 10.99 -3.86
CA PRO A 217 -0.71 11.10 -3.19
C PRO A 217 0.45 10.64 -4.08
N VAL A 218 1.64 11.20 -3.85
CA VAL A 218 2.85 10.80 -4.58
C VAL A 218 3.84 10.17 -3.61
N ILE A 219 4.38 9.02 -4.00
CA ILE A 219 5.43 8.31 -3.27
C ILE A 219 6.74 8.37 -4.08
N GLU A 220 7.81 8.85 -3.46
CA GLU A 220 9.16 8.84 -4.02
C GLU A 220 9.94 7.72 -3.35
N ILE A 221 10.58 6.86 -4.15
CA ILE A 221 11.44 5.77 -3.69
C ILE A 221 12.82 5.94 -4.30
N SER A 222 13.84 5.98 -3.46
CA SER A 222 15.25 5.95 -3.86
C SER A 222 15.84 4.61 -3.41
N ALA A 223 16.21 3.77 -4.37
CA ALA A 223 16.73 2.42 -4.17
C ALA A 223 18.03 2.25 -4.97
N PRO A 224 19.11 2.97 -4.59
CA PRO A 224 20.33 3.07 -5.39
C PRO A 224 21.10 1.74 -5.55
N GLU A 225 20.84 0.77 -4.68
CA GLU A 225 21.39 -0.59 -4.77
C GLU A 225 20.56 -1.50 -5.69
N GLY A 226 19.52 -0.98 -6.33
CA GLY A 226 18.55 -1.76 -7.10
C GLY A 226 17.56 -2.50 -6.22
N ILE A 227 16.60 -3.18 -6.86
CA ILE A 227 15.54 -3.93 -6.21
C ILE A 227 15.56 -5.36 -6.78
N GLU A 228 15.36 -6.35 -5.93
CA GLU A 228 15.31 -7.76 -6.28
C GLU A 228 14.06 -8.44 -5.67
N ASP A 229 13.79 -9.68 -6.06
CA ASP A 229 12.60 -10.44 -5.65
C ASP A 229 12.65 -10.88 -4.18
N GLU A 230 13.82 -11.33 -3.73
CA GLU A 230 14.02 -11.79 -2.36
C GLU A 230 15.17 -11.07 -1.69
N ASN A 231 14.98 -10.83 -0.40
CA ASN A 231 15.74 -9.93 0.46
C ASN A 231 15.46 -8.46 0.14
N LYS A 232 14.79 -7.82 1.10
CA LYS A 232 14.56 -6.38 1.05
C LYS A 232 15.88 -5.63 1.05
N ARG A 233 16.13 -4.87 -0.02
CA ARG A 233 17.29 -3.98 -0.13
C ARG A 233 16.99 -2.61 0.49
N PRO A 234 18.00 -1.95 1.09
CA PRO A 234 17.87 -0.60 1.61
C PRO A 234 17.26 0.39 0.60
N CYS A 235 16.30 1.19 1.04
CA CYS A 235 15.77 2.30 0.28
C CYS A 235 15.28 3.44 1.17
N ASP A 236 15.01 4.57 0.54
CA ASP A 236 14.39 5.73 1.15
C ASP A 236 13.04 6.01 0.54
N ILE A 237 12.07 6.30 1.39
CA ILE A 237 10.69 6.57 1.01
C ILE A 237 10.31 7.98 1.45
N VAL A 238 9.67 8.70 0.53
CA VAL A 238 8.95 9.93 0.80
C VAL A 238 7.51 9.73 0.36
N LEU A 239 6.55 10.02 1.23
CA LEU A 239 5.13 10.04 0.89
C LEU A 239 4.57 11.45 1.10
N THR A 240 4.06 12.06 0.04
CA THR A 240 3.34 13.34 0.10
C THR A 240 1.84 13.09 0.01
N ASP A 241 1.13 13.30 1.13
CA ASP A 241 -0.31 13.06 1.29
C ASP A 241 -1.06 14.38 1.45
N PRO A 242 -1.74 14.89 0.39
CA PRO A 242 -2.36 16.20 0.41
C PRO A 242 -3.50 16.30 1.42
N LYS A 243 -4.08 15.15 1.81
CA LYS A 243 -5.14 15.04 2.81
C LYS A 243 -4.63 15.00 4.25
N ARG A 244 -3.31 14.95 4.47
CA ARG A 244 -2.70 14.87 5.81
C ARG A 244 -3.30 13.75 6.66
N ARG A 245 -3.42 12.54 6.11
CA ARG A 245 -3.87 11.34 6.83
C ARG A 245 -2.70 10.52 7.36
N THR A 246 -1.49 10.86 6.94
CA THR A 246 -0.25 10.18 7.29
C THR A 246 0.29 10.66 8.64
N ASN A 247 0.73 9.72 9.48
CA ASN A 247 1.42 9.89 10.76
C ASN A 247 1.13 11.20 11.53
N ASN A 248 -0.08 11.33 12.09
CA ASN A 248 -0.53 12.52 12.85
C ASN A 248 -0.56 13.81 12.03
N SER A 249 -1.15 13.75 10.84
CA SER A 249 -1.41 14.91 9.98
C SER A 249 -0.19 15.57 9.33
N VAL A 250 0.86 14.77 9.08
CA VAL A 250 1.99 15.22 8.27
C VAL A 250 1.63 15.21 6.78
N LEU A 251 2.03 16.28 6.09
CA LEU A 251 1.89 16.40 4.64
C LEU A 251 2.95 15.57 3.91
N ARG A 252 4.19 15.59 4.43
CA ARG A 252 5.35 14.90 3.86
C ARG A 252 5.96 13.98 4.91
N PHE A 253 5.86 12.68 4.67
CA PHE A 253 6.43 11.64 5.51
C PHE A 253 7.71 11.11 4.87
N GLU A 254 8.75 10.91 5.68
CA GLU A 254 10.05 10.40 5.25
C GLU A 254 10.42 9.20 6.12
N SER A 255 10.95 8.16 5.50
CA SER A 255 11.39 6.97 6.24
C SER A 255 12.43 6.19 5.48
N TYR A 256 13.36 5.59 6.23
CA TYR A 256 14.21 4.52 5.75
C TYR A 256 13.41 3.21 5.70
N ALA A 257 13.64 2.41 4.67
CA ALA A 257 12.93 1.16 4.47
C ALA A 257 13.82 0.09 3.83
N GLY A 258 13.32 -1.14 3.83
CA GLY A 258 13.75 -2.17 2.90
C GLY A 258 12.68 -2.42 1.85
N ILE A 259 13.04 -2.58 0.58
CA ILE A 259 12.13 -2.84 -0.55
C ILE A 259 12.53 -4.09 -1.34
N GLU A 260 11.53 -4.80 -1.87
CA GLU A 260 11.69 -5.94 -2.76
C GLU A 260 10.58 -5.94 -3.82
N PHE A 261 10.75 -6.68 -4.90
CA PHE A 261 9.64 -7.06 -5.76
C PHE A 261 8.72 -8.03 -5.02
N ARG A 262 7.45 -8.11 -5.43
CA ARG A 262 6.50 -9.07 -4.86
C ARG A 262 5.62 -9.73 -5.91
N GLY A 263 5.04 -10.84 -5.48
CA GLY A 263 4.12 -11.64 -6.27
C GLY A 263 4.84 -12.87 -6.83
N ALA A 264 4.10 -13.72 -7.54
CA ALA A 264 4.68 -14.86 -8.25
C ALA A 264 4.59 -14.61 -9.75
N GLY A 265 3.38 -14.73 -10.31
CA GLY A 265 3.13 -14.47 -11.73
C GLY A 265 3.45 -13.04 -12.16
N ALA A 266 3.28 -12.05 -11.26
CA ALA A 266 3.53 -10.64 -11.55
C ALA A 266 5.01 -10.32 -11.82
N LEU A 267 5.94 -11.16 -11.35
CA LEU A 267 7.38 -10.96 -11.54
C LEU A 267 7.82 -11.02 -13.00
N ARG A 268 6.99 -11.56 -13.91
CA ARG A 268 7.30 -11.57 -15.35
C ARG A 268 6.98 -10.25 -16.06
N TYR A 269 6.21 -9.36 -15.45
CA TYR A 269 5.76 -8.11 -16.09
C TYR A 269 6.81 -7.01 -16.00
N ALA A 270 6.80 -6.08 -16.97
CA ALA A 270 7.78 -4.99 -17.01
C ALA A 270 7.63 -4.07 -15.78
N LYS A 271 6.40 -3.71 -15.44
CA LYS A 271 6.06 -2.99 -14.20
C LYS A 271 5.89 -3.99 -13.07
N LYS A 272 6.79 -3.94 -12.07
CA LYS A 272 6.76 -4.82 -10.89
C LYS A 272 5.81 -4.25 -9.83
N SER A 273 5.18 -5.14 -9.06
CA SER A 273 4.61 -4.77 -7.76
C SER A 273 5.72 -4.86 -6.70
N PHE A 274 5.61 -4.04 -5.65
CA PHE A 274 6.63 -3.95 -4.59
C PHE A 274 6.05 -4.24 -3.21
N SER A 275 6.87 -4.80 -2.33
CA SER A 275 6.62 -4.77 -0.89
C SER A 275 7.74 -3.96 -0.24
N PHE A 276 7.39 -3.12 0.74
CA PHE A 276 8.39 -2.41 1.52
C PHE A 276 8.12 -2.49 3.01
N LYS A 277 9.20 -2.41 3.79
CA LYS A 277 9.16 -2.47 5.24
C LYS A 277 9.89 -1.26 5.83
N LEU A 278 9.17 -0.43 6.57
CA LEU A 278 9.69 0.74 7.27
C LEU A 278 10.62 0.31 8.41
N LYS A 279 11.76 1.00 8.53
CA LYS A 279 12.80 0.67 9.49
C LYS A 279 13.45 1.90 10.08
N ASN A 280 13.96 1.77 11.30
CA ASN A 280 14.88 2.74 11.86
C ASN A 280 16.24 2.62 11.16
N ARG A 281 16.77 3.72 10.62
CA ARG A 281 18.06 3.70 9.91
C ARG A 281 19.24 3.29 10.79
N GLN A 282 19.23 3.64 12.08
CA GLN A 282 20.35 3.39 12.99
C GLN A 282 20.35 1.96 13.52
N THR A 283 19.18 1.45 13.91
CA THR A 283 19.08 0.11 14.53
C THR A 283 18.71 -0.97 13.51
N ASN A 284 18.25 -0.60 12.31
CA ASN A 284 17.65 -1.48 11.31
C ASN A 284 16.41 -2.26 11.81
N GLU A 285 15.89 -1.89 12.99
CA GLU A 285 14.67 -2.45 13.56
C GLU A 285 13.45 -1.94 12.80
N ASN A 286 12.36 -2.72 12.82
CA ASN A 286 11.11 -2.33 12.20
C ASN A 286 10.51 -1.10 12.89
N GLN A 287 9.94 -0.19 12.10
CA GLN A 287 9.32 1.02 12.61
C GLN A 287 7.92 1.18 12.02
N ASP A 288 6.89 1.13 12.87
CA ASP A 288 5.51 1.33 12.42
C ASP A 288 5.25 2.80 12.09
N ALA A 289 4.38 3.04 11.11
CA ALA A 289 3.80 4.35 10.83
C ALA A 289 2.36 4.19 10.32
N LYS A 290 1.56 5.26 10.34
CA LYS A 290 0.27 5.31 9.62
C LYS A 290 0.47 5.98 8.27
N LEU A 291 0.19 5.29 7.17
CA LEU A 291 0.25 5.85 5.81
C LEU A 291 -1.16 6.05 5.26
N LEU A 292 -1.48 7.25 4.77
CA LEU A 292 -2.76 7.58 4.12
C LEU A 292 -4.03 7.29 4.97
N GLY A 293 -3.90 7.26 6.30
CA GLY A 293 -5.00 6.94 7.22
C GLY A 293 -5.29 5.43 7.35
N LEU A 294 -4.44 4.59 6.76
CA LEU A 294 -4.45 3.14 6.96
C LEU A 294 -3.97 2.79 8.38
N ARG A 295 -4.12 1.52 8.75
CA ARG A 295 -3.67 1.00 10.06
C ARG A 295 -2.19 1.33 10.30
N GLU A 296 -1.81 1.50 11.56
CA GLU A 296 -0.39 1.66 11.90
C GLU A 296 0.35 0.35 11.59
N ASP A 297 1.39 0.40 10.75
CA ASP A 297 2.14 -0.77 10.29
C ASP A 297 3.54 -0.39 9.81
N GLN A 298 4.43 -1.36 9.83
CA GLN A 298 5.74 -1.31 9.22
C GLN A 298 5.76 -1.89 7.80
N SER A 299 4.80 -2.74 7.40
CA SER A 299 4.85 -3.48 6.13
C SER A 299 3.74 -3.04 5.17
N TRP A 300 4.11 -2.71 3.94
CA TRP A 300 3.22 -2.10 2.96
C TRP A 300 3.38 -2.71 1.58
N ILE A 301 2.32 -2.62 0.77
CA ILE A 301 2.28 -3.14 -0.59
C ILE A 301 2.05 -1.99 -1.58
N LEU A 302 2.83 -1.97 -2.66
CA LEU A 302 2.57 -1.18 -3.87
C LEU A 302 2.17 -2.13 -4.99
N ASP A 303 0.87 -2.21 -5.28
CA ASP A 303 0.35 -3.05 -6.36
C ASP A 303 0.38 -2.31 -7.69
N ALA A 304 1.02 -2.90 -8.71
CA ALA A 304 1.19 -2.33 -10.04
C ALA A 304 -0.08 -2.39 -10.91
N MET A 305 -1.02 -3.28 -10.57
CA MET A 305 -2.27 -3.52 -11.32
C MET A 305 -2.04 -3.76 -12.82
N TRP A 306 -0.96 -4.46 -13.18
CA TRP A 306 -0.51 -4.56 -14.57
C TRP A 306 -1.59 -5.08 -15.52
N LEU A 307 -2.20 -6.22 -15.16
CA LEU A 307 -3.19 -6.91 -15.98
C LEU A 307 -4.60 -6.32 -15.84
N ASP A 308 -4.92 -5.73 -14.70
CA ASP A 308 -6.26 -5.20 -14.45
C ASP A 308 -6.54 -4.02 -15.39
N CYS A 309 -7.42 -4.22 -16.37
CA CYS A 309 -7.81 -3.19 -17.32
C CYS A 309 -8.45 -1.96 -16.66
N SER A 310 -9.02 -2.11 -15.45
CA SER A 310 -9.66 -1.00 -14.73
C SER A 310 -8.72 -0.33 -13.71
N LYS A 311 -7.60 -0.98 -13.34
CA LYS A 311 -6.69 -0.56 -12.27
C LYS A 311 -7.41 -0.35 -10.91
N MET A 312 -8.49 -1.08 -10.65
CA MET A 312 -9.29 -0.91 -9.43
C MET A 312 -9.98 -2.17 -8.90
N ARG A 313 -10.01 -3.30 -9.64
CA ARG A 313 -10.79 -4.50 -9.26
C ARG A 313 -10.44 -5.01 -7.87
N ASN A 314 -9.15 -5.17 -7.58
CA ASN A 314 -8.67 -5.57 -6.26
C ASN A 314 -9.30 -4.71 -5.16
N ARG A 315 -9.23 -3.39 -5.29
CA ARG A 315 -9.75 -2.45 -4.29
C ARG A 315 -11.26 -2.50 -4.18
N VAL A 316 -11.98 -2.45 -5.30
CA VAL A 316 -13.45 -2.55 -5.34
C VAL A 316 -13.92 -3.82 -4.63
N CYS A 317 -13.27 -4.96 -4.91
CA CYS A 317 -13.64 -6.24 -4.30
C CYS A 317 -13.29 -6.30 -2.81
N PHE A 318 -12.12 -5.83 -2.38
CA PHE A 318 -11.78 -5.82 -0.96
C PHE A 318 -12.70 -4.90 -0.13
N ASP A 319 -13.04 -3.73 -0.64
CA ASP A 319 -13.98 -2.84 0.04
C ASP A 319 -15.39 -3.45 0.10
N LEU A 320 -15.84 -4.14 -0.95
CA LEU A 320 -17.11 -4.87 -0.94
C LEU A 320 -17.10 -6.03 0.06
N TRP A 321 -15.99 -6.75 0.18
CA TRP A 321 -15.84 -7.84 1.15
C TRP A 321 -15.86 -7.33 2.59
N ASN A 322 -15.20 -6.19 2.84
CA ASN A 322 -15.23 -5.52 4.15
C ASN A 322 -16.64 -5.08 4.57
N ASP A 323 -17.49 -4.66 3.62
CA ASP A 323 -18.90 -4.35 3.88
C ASP A 323 -19.77 -5.60 4.11
N PHE A 324 -19.45 -6.71 3.42
CA PHE A 324 -20.32 -7.87 3.33
C PHE A 324 -20.09 -8.88 4.46
N ASN A 325 -18.84 -9.26 4.69
CA ASN A 325 -18.53 -10.33 5.64
C ASN A 325 -18.35 -9.80 7.06
N THR A 326 -18.66 -10.63 8.05
CA THR A 326 -18.41 -10.32 9.47
C THR A 326 -17.76 -11.53 10.14
N LEU A 327 -16.62 -11.29 10.79
CA LEU A 327 -15.91 -12.30 11.59
C LEU A 327 -16.78 -12.72 12.79
N TYR A 328 -16.89 -14.01 13.08
CA TYR A 328 -17.67 -14.50 14.24
C TYR A 328 -17.23 -13.93 15.60
N TYR A 329 -16.02 -13.37 15.69
CA TYR A 329 -15.42 -12.80 16.89
C TYR A 329 -15.33 -11.26 16.86
N SER A 330 -15.96 -10.59 15.89
CA SER A 330 -15.94 -9.13 15.75
C SER A 330 -16.46 -8.40 16.99
N ASN A 331 -17.43 -8.97 17.71
CA ASN A 331 -17.92 -8.39 18.96
C ASN A 331 -16.84 -8.32 20.05
N THR A 332 -15.88 -9.25 20.06
CA THR A 332 -14.74 -9.25 20.99
C THR A 332 -13.55 -8.46 20.45
N GLU A 333 -13.38 -8.43 19.14
CA GLU A 333 -12.31 -7.70 18.44
C GLU A 333 -12.92 -6.73 17.41
N PRO A 334 -13.53 -5.60 17.85
CA PRO A 334 -14.26 -4.69 16.96
C PRO A 334 -13.36 -3.97 15.95
N GLU A 335 -12.04 -4.02 16.16
CA GLU A 335 -11.05 -3.49 15.23
C GLU A 335 -10.54 -4.54 14.22
N ALA A 336 -11.06 -5.77 14.25
CA ALA A 336 -10.71 -6.79 13.26
C ALA A 336 -11.35 -6.47 11.91
N VAL A 337 -10.56 -6.53 10.85
CA VAL A 337 -10.98 -6.21 9.49
C VAL A 337 -10.75 -7.43 8.60
N ASN A 338 -11.70 -7.75 7.73
CA ASN A 338 -11.66 -8.95 6.90
C ASN A 338 -10.57 -8.91 5.81
N ALA A 339 -10.47 -7.79 5.10
CA ALA A 339 -9.58 -7.59 3.97
C ALA A 339 -8.75 -6.31 4.09
N THR A 340 -7.98 -6.02 3.04
CA THR A 340 -7.09 -4.86 2.98
C THR A 340 -7.81 -3.57 2.63
N HIS A 341 -7.26 -2.45 3.08
CA HIS A 341 -7.57 -1.10 2.59
C HIS A 341 -6.37 -0.55 1.81
N GLY A 342 -6.63 0.37 0.87
CA GLY A 342 -5.56 1.00 0.11
C GLY A 342 -6.05 2.14 -0.77
N TYR A 343 -5.12 2.96 -1.24
CA TYR A 343 -5.41 4.13 -2.07
C TYR A 343 -4.48 4.19 -3.27
N PRO A 344 -4.95 4.72 -4.42
CA PRO A 344 -4.08 4.99 -5.56
C PRO A 344 -3.01 6.03 -5.19
N VAL A 345 -1.79 5.82 -5.68
CA VAL A 345 -0.63 6.72 -5.56
C VAL A 345 0.13 6.75 -6.87
N GLU A 346 0.78 7.87 -7.19
CA GLU A 346 1.79 7.90 -8.26
C GLU A 346 3.18 7.71 -7.67
N MET A 347 4.02 6.96 -8.37
CA MET A 347 5.38 6.64 -7.91
C MET A 347 6.45 7.31 -8.76
N ILE A 348 7.40 7.94 -8.07
CA ILE A 348 8.71 8.33 -8.61
C ILE A 348 9.72 7.32 -8.07
N LEU A 349 10.37 6.56 -8.96
CA LEU A 349 11.39 5.59 -8.59
C LEU A 349 12.75 6.06 -9.12
N ASP A 350 13.71 6.22 -8.21
CA ASP A 350 15.06 6.70 -8.51
C ASP A 350 15.09 7.99 -9.34
N GLY A 351 14.14 8.88 -9.04
CA GLY A 351 14.02 10.19 -9.69
C GLY A 351 13.34 10.18 -11.05
N ALA A 352 12.71 9.08 -11.47
CA ALA A 352 11.94 8.99 -12.71
C ALA A 352 10.49 8.56 -12.44
N TYR A 353 9.55 9.07 -13.22
CA TYR A 353 8.16 8.62 -13.12
C TYR A 353 8.02 7.14 -13.46
N HIS A 354 7.38 6.40 -12.55
CA HIS A 354 7.23 4.94 -12.63
C HIS A 354 5.77 4.50 -12.75
N GLY A 355 4.80 5.41 -12.59
CA GLY A 355 3.39 5.13 -12.85
C GLY A 355 2.49 5.09 -11.62
N LEU A 356 1.25 4.66 -11.85
CA LEU A 356 0.17 4.54 -10.87
C LEU A 356 0.24 3.20 -10.13
N TYR A 357 0.12 3.23 -8.80
CA TYR A 357 0.11 2.05 -7.92
C TYR A 357 -1.05 2.14 -6.94
N ILE A 358 -1.41 1.02 -6.30
CA ILE A 358 -2.17 1.06 -5.04
C ILE A 358 -1.20 0.88 -3.88
N LEU A 359 -1.12 1.87 -2.99
CA LEU A 359 -0.53 1.69 -1.66
C LEU A 359 -1.57 1.07 -0.73
N SER A 360 -1.29 -0.11 -0.18
CA SER A 360 -2.23 -0.85 0.68
C SER A 360 -1.55 -1.48 1.89
N ASP A 361 -2.37 -1.74 2.91
CA ASP A 361 -2.05 -2.68 3.99
C ASP A 361 -2.13 -4.14 3.47
N ARG A 362 -2.03 -5.11 4.38
CA ARG A 362 -2.05 -6.55 4.03
C ARG A 362 -2.99 -7.32 4.94
N ILE A 363 -3.50 -8.44 4.43
CA ILE A 363 -4.13 -9.46 5.29
C ILE A 363 -3.01 -10.14 6.04
N ASP A 364 -3.10 -10.10 7.38
CA ASP A 364 -2.20 -10.79 8.28
C ASP A 364 -2.89 -10.97 9.65
N ARG A 365 -2.17 -11.57 10.59
CA ARG A 365 -2.59 -11.71 12.00
C ARG A 365 -3.00 -10.37 12.63
N LYS A 366 -2.35 -9.25 12.30
CA LYS A 366 -2.64 -7.92 12.88
C LYS A 366 -4.00 -7.42 12.36
N GLN A 367 -4.31 -7.63 11.08
CA GLN A 367 -5.57 -7.22 10.45
C GLN A 367 -6.75 -7.95 11.06
N LEU A 368 -6.60 -9.27 11.17
CA LEU A 368 -7.64 -10.18 11.65
C LEU A 368 -7.70 -10.25 13.18
N LYS A 369 -6.86 -9.49 13.89
CA LYS A 369 -6.72 -9.47 15.36
C LYS A 369 -6.56 -10.85 15.99
N MET A 370 -5.94 -11.78 15.27
CA MET A 370 -5.73 -13.16 15.75
C MET A 370 -4.82 -13.19 16.99
N LYS A 371 -5.13 -14.10 17.93
CA LYS A 371 -4.39 -14.20 19.18
C LYS A 371 -2.95 -14.63 18.94
N LYS A 372 -2.01 -13.96 19.61
CA LYS A 372 -0.61 -14.41 19.66
C LYS A 372 -0.56 -15.76 20.38
N LYS A 373 0.21 -16.73 19.86
CA LYS A 373 0.33 -18.09 20.43
C LYS A 373 -1.03 -18.78 20.60
N GLY A 374 -1.79 -18.84 19.51
CA GLY A 374 -3.10 -19.50 19.50
C GLY A 374 -3.90 -19.23 18.23
N GLY A 375 -3.64 -18.13 17.54
CA GLY A 375 -4.14 -17.88 16.19
C GLY A 375 -3.20 -18.42 15.12
N TYR A 376 -3.76 -18.75 13.96
CA TYR A 376 -3.02 -19.29 12.81
C TYR A 376 -3.61 -18.75 11.51
N LEU A 377 -2.78 -18.52 10.50
CA LEU A 377 -3.19 -18.04 9.18
C LEU A 377 -2.36 -18.74 8.11
N TYR A 378 -3.05 -19.48 7.23
CA TYR A 378 -2.45 -20.24 6.14
C TYR A 378 -2.92 -19.69 4.80
N LYS A 379 -2.00 -19.50 3.86
CA LYS A 379 -2.30 -19.03 2.51
C LYS A 379 -2.17 -20.18 1.50
N GLY A 380 -3.25 -20.51 0.81
CA GLY A 380 -3.21 -21.39 -0.36
C GLY A 380 -2.65 -20.63 -1.56
N LYS A 381 -1.58 -21.14 -2.16
CA LYS A 381 -0.85 -20.48 -3.26
C LYS A 381 -0.87 -21.27 -4.58
N GLU A 382 -1.33 -22.51 -4.54
CA GLU A 382 -1.27 -23.47 -5.64
C GLU A 382 -2.56 -24.28 -5.78
N TRP A 383 -2.64 -25.12 -6.80
CA TRP A 383 -3.79 -25.96 -7.11
C TRP A 383 -3.63 -27.42 -6.66
N THR A 384 -2.88 -27.65 -5.58
CA THR A 384 -2.67 -28.97 -4.99
C THR A 384 -3.97 -29.53 -4.39
N ASP A 385 -3.99 -30.85 -4.14
CA ASP A 385 -5.14 -31.47 -3.48
C ASP A 385 -5.35 -30.92 -2.07
N GLU A 386 -4.26 -30.62 -1.36
CA GLU A 386 -4.28 -29.98 -0.05
C GLU A 386 -4.97 -28.61 -0.13
N CYS A 387 -4.56 -27.76 -1.07
CA CYS A 387 -5.13 -26.42 -1.27
C CYS A 387 -6.62 -26.45 -1.63
N LYS A 388 -7.06 -27.50 -2.33
CA LYS A 388 -8.48 -27.74 -2.67
C LYS A 388 -9.24 -28.50 -1.59
N LEU A 389 -8.57 -28.89 -0.50
CA LEU A 389 -9.06 -29.73 0.60
C LEU A 389 -9.58 -31.11 0.13
N GLN A 390 -9.01 -31.63 -0.96
CA GLN A 390 -9.36 -32.91 -1.57
C GLN A 390 -8.62 -34.10 -0.94
N GLY A 391 -7.56 -33.87 -0.17
CA GLY A 391 -6.80 -34.91 0.50
C GLY A 391 -5.38 -34.49 0.83
N ILE A 392 -4.66 -35.35 1.54
CA ILE A 392 -3.24 -35.18 1.87
C ILE A 392 -2.44 -36.21 1.09
N ASN A 393 -1.63 -35.74 0.15
CA ASN A 393 -0.73 -36.59 -0.63
C ASN A 393 0.64 -36.73 0.07
N THR A 394 1.06 -35.73 0.83
CA THR A 394 2.33 -35.74 1.57
C THR A 394 2.13 -35.22 3.00
N PRO A 395 2.64 -35.91 4.03
CA PRO A 395 2.57 -35.42 5.42
C PRO A 395 3.17 -34.02 5.57
N TYR A 396 2.62 -33.23 6.48
CA TYR A 396 3.13 -31.88 6.78
C TYR A 396 4.48 -31.91 7.50
N SER A 397 5.18 -30.78 7.45
CA SER A 397 6.42 -30.55 8.19
C SER A 397 6.41 -29.17 8.81
N ASN A 398 6.39 -29.11 10.15
CA ASN A 398 6.42 -27.84 10.89
C ASN A 398 7.82 -27.19 10.91
N SER A 399 8.84 -27.86 10.34
CA SER A 399 10.18 -27.29 10.17
C SER A 399 10.32 -26.45 8.89
N LYS A 400 9.23 -26.24 8.15
CA LYS A 400 9.18 -25.44 6.92
C LYS A 400 7.97 -24.52 6.97
N GLN A 401 8.10 -23.32 6.40
CA GLN A 401 7.00 -22.38 6.27
C GLN A 401 5.96 -22.82 5.23
N ALA A 402 6.35 -23.65 4.26
CA ALA A 402 5.47 -24.13 3.20
C ALA A 402 5.19 -25.63 3.30
N TRP A 403 3.95 -26.02 2.98
CA TRP A 403 3.49 -27.41 2.90
C TRP A 403 2.49 -27.57 1.74
N GLN A 404 2.90 -28.30 0.70
CA GLN A 404 2.05 -28.69 -0.44
C GLN A 404 1.17 -27.55 -1.00
N GLY A 405 1.79 -26.42 -1.34
CA GLY A 405 1.09 -25.26 -1.90
C GLY A 405 0.50 -24.30 -0.86
N PHE A 406 0.42 -24.69 0.42
CA PHE A 406 0.16 -23.77 1.51
C PHE A 406 1.44 -23.12 2.03
N GLU A 407 1.30 -21.90 2.54
CA GLU A 407 2.30 -21.19 3.31
C GLU A 407 1.70 -20.78 4.67
N SER A 408 2.44 -20.95 5.75
CA SER A 408 2.10 -20.37 7.06
C SER A 408 2.45 -18.88 7.02
N ASP A 409 1.42 -18.04 6.88
CA ASP A 409 1.54 -16.57 6.97
C ASP A 409 1.66 -16.15 8.44
N TYR A 410 0.97 -16.86 9.34
CA TYR A 410 1.19 -16.75 10.78
C TYR A 410 0.93 -18.08 11.51
N PRO A 411 1.83 -18.51 12.42
CA PRO A 411 3.18 -17.99 12.65
C PRO A 411 4.10 -18.16 11.42
N ASP A 412 5.03 -17.24 11.23
CA ASP A 412 6.03 -17.26 10.15
C ASP A 412 7.42 -17.73 10.65
N GLU A 413 7.60 -17.88 11.96
CA GLU A 413 8.83 -18.39 12.59
C GLU A 413 8.84 -19.92 12.70
N VAL A 414 9.90 -20.55 12.16
CA VAL A 414 10.12 -21.99 12.27
C VAL A 414 10.31 -22.39 13.74
N GLY A 415 9.46 -23.30 14.21
CA GLY A 415 9.35 -23.67 15.63
C GLY A 415 8.04 -23.22 16.27
N GLU A 416 7.39 -22.18 15.72
CA GLU A 416 6.02 -21.77 16.11
C GLU A 416 4.95 -22.23 15.11
N ILE A 417 5.35 -22.60 13.88
CA ILE A 417 4.45 -23.12 12.84
C ILE A 417 3.80 -24.45 13.27
N GLU A 418 2.49 -24.58 13.03
CA GLU A 418 1.73 -25.80 13.35
C GLU A 418 0.71 -26.16 12.25
N PHE A 419 1.11 -27.00 11.29
CA PHE A 419 0.21 -27.44 10.22
C PHE A 419 -0.81 -28.50 10.65
N LYS A 420 -0.73 -29.06 11.86
CA LYS A 420 -1.69 -30.07 12.34
C LYS A 420 -3.14 -29.61 12.16
N TYR A 421 -3.45 -28.36 12.53
CA TYR A 421 -4.84 -27.87 12.46
C TYR A 421 -5.36 -27.81 11.02
N LEU A 422 -4.53 -27.37 10.08
CA LEU A 422 -4.87 -27.35 8.66
C LEU A 422 -4.97 -28.78 8.10
N SER A 423 -4.06 -29.67 8.49
CA SER A 423 -4.11 -31.09 8.15
C SER A 423 -5.41 -31.75 8.61
N ASP A 424 -5.82 -31.51 9.85
CA ASP A 424 -7.08 -32.04 10.40
C ASP A 424 -8.29 -31.49 9.63
N LEU A 425 -8.27 -30.22 9.22
CA LEU A 425 -9.31 -29.63 8.38
C LEU A 425 -9.38 -30.28 6.99
N ILE A 426 -8.23 -30.46 6.33
CA ILE A 426 -8.14 -31.11 5.01
C ILE A 426 -8.68 -32.54 5.09
N GLN A 427 -8.25 -33.32 6.09
CA GLN A 427 -8.72 -34.69 6.29
C GLN A 427 -10.23 -34.73 6.55
N PHE A 428 -10.76 -33.80 7.35
CA PHE A 428 -12.20 -33.70 7.60
C PHE A 428 -13.00 -33.48 6.30
N PHE A 429 -12.57 -32.58 5.43
CA PHE A 429 -13.26 -32.36 4.15
C PHE A 429 -13.09 -33.51 3.15
N ALA A 430 -11.91 -34.13 3.12
CA ALA A 430 -11.59 -35.19 2.19
C ALA A 430 -12.28 -36.51 2.54
N ALA A 431 -12.30 -36.88 3.83
CA ALA A 431 -12.57 -38.26 4.26
C ALA A 431 -13.74 -38.43 5.23
N ALA A 432 -14.24 -37.38 5.89
CA ALA A 432 -15.39 -37.53 6.79
C ALA A 432 -16.63 -38.02 6.03
N SER A 433 -17.40 -38.90 6.66
CA SER A 433 -18.67 -39.35 6.08
C SER A 433 -19.65 -38.18 5.90
N LYS A 434 -20.74 -38.42 5.17
CA LYS A 434 -21.81 -37.44 5.03
C LYS A 434 -22.41 -37.06 6.38
N GLU A 435 -22.60 -38.06 7.25
CA GLU A 435 -23.18 -37.90 8.58
C GLU A 435 -22.23 -37.16 9.52
N GLU A 436 -20.94 -37.53 9.53
CA GLU A 436 -19.91 -36.88 10.35
C GLU A 436 -19.73 -35.41 9.98
N PHE A 437 -19.74 -35.10 8.68
CA PHE A 437 -19.63 -33.73 8.22
C PHE A 437 -20.83 -32.89 8.60
N ALA A 438 -22.04 -33.37 8.34
CA ALA A 438 -23.26 -32.67 8.72
C ALA A 438 -23.29 -32.38 10.24
N ALA A 439 -22.76 -33.29 11.05
CA ALA A 439 -22.68 -33.13 12.50
C ALA A 439 -21.59 -32.14 12.96
N GLN A 440 -20.41 -32.10 12.32
CA GLN A 440 -19.24 -31.40 12.87
C GLN A 440 -18.82 -30.13 12.13
N TYR A 441 -19.29 -29.89 10.89
CA TYR A 441 -18.72 -28.80 10.09
C TYR A 441 -18.97 -27.41 10.69
N GLU A 442 -20.08 -27.20 11.40
CA GLU A 442 -20.38 -25.90 12.04
C GLU A 442 -19.50 -25.62 13.28
N GLU A 443 -18.94 -26.65 13.89
CA GLU A 443 -17.99 -26.52 14.99
C GLU A 443 -16.58 -26.17 14.48
N ARG A 444 -16.24 -26.69 13.29
CA ARG A 444 -14.92 -26.52 12.66
C ARG A 444 -14.82 -25.28 11.79
N LEU A 445 -15.94 -24.69 11.37
CA LEU A 445 -15.98 -23.54 10.45
C LEU A 445 -16.89 -22.44 10.97
N ASP A 446 -16.52 -21.19 10.72
CA ASP A 446 -17.48 -20.11 10.66
C ASP A 446 -18.36 -20.28 9.41
N VAL A 447 -19.51 -20.94 9.58
CA VAL A 447 -20.43 -21.24 8.49
C VAL A 447 -21.05 -19.98 7.89
N SER A 448 -21.25 -18.93 8.69
CA SER A 448 -21.70 -17.64 8.18
C SER A 448 -20.67 -17.04 7.22
N SER A 449 -19.38 -17.09 7.61
CA SER A 449 -18.29 -16.69 6.73
C SER A 449 -18.17 -17.58 5.49
N LEU A 450 -18.36 -18.90 5.59
CA LEU A 450 -18.37 -19.81 4.43
C LEU A 450 -19.51 -19.49 3.45
N ILE A 451 -20.71 -19.21 3.95
CA ILE A 451 -21.86 -18.82 3.11
C ILE A 451 -21.58 -17.50 2.39
N ASP A 452 -21.10 -16.49 3.13
CA ASP A 452 -20.72 -15.21 2.54
C ASP A 452 -19.62 -15.40 1.48
N TYR A 453 -18.61 -16.20 1.77
CA TYR A 453 -17.53 -16.51 0.83
C TYR A 453 -18.05 -17.21 -0.43
N PHE A 454 -18.94 -18.20 -0.29
CA PHE A 454 -19.56 -18.87 -1.43
C PHE A 454 -20.33 -17.89 -2.32
N ILE A 455 -21.15 -17.02 -1.73
CA ILE A 455 -21.88 -15.97 -2.46
C ILE A 455 -20.90 -15.05 -3.16
N PHE A 456 -19.89 -14.56 -2.44
CA PHE A 456 -18.94 -13.57 -2.92
C PHE A 456 -18.10 -14.08 -4.09
N ILE A 457 -17.50 -15.27 -3.96
CA ILE A 457 -16.68 -15.86 -5.03
C ILE A 457 -17.53 -16.12 -6.28
N ASN A 458 -18.77 -16.60 -6.12
CA ASN A 458 -19.67 -16.79 -7.24
C ASN A 458 -20.11 -15.48 -7.88
N LEU A 459 -20.38 -14.45 -7.07
CA LEU A 459 -20.84 -13.13 -7.53
C LEU A 459 -19.76 -12.37 -8.28
N LEU A 460 -18.50 -12.52 -7.87
CA LEU A 460 -17.37 -11.91 -8.55
C LEU A 460 -16.83 -12.73 -9.73
N SER A 461 -17.24 -13.99 -9.86
CA SER A 461 -16.59 -14.99 -10.72
C SER A 461 -15.09 -15.12 -10.44
N ALA A 462 -14.74 -15.24 -9.16
CA ALA A 462 -13.37 -15.26 -8.68
C ALA A 462 -12.76 -16.68 -8.72
N TYR A 463 -12.47 -17.16 -9.92
CA TYR A 463 -12.03 -18.56 -10.17
C TYR A 463 -10.79 -18.95 -9.38
N ASP A 464 -9.81 -18.05 -9.31
CA ASP A 464 -8.50 -18.35 -8.71
C ASP A 464 -8.61 -18.56 -7.19
N ASN A 465 -9.75 -18.22 -6.56
CA ASN A 465 -10.02 -18.33 -5.12
C ASN A 465 -10.66 -19.67 -4.70
N THR A 466 -10.44 -20.73 -5.46
CA THR A 466 -10.94 -22.09 -5.19
C THR A 466 -9.83 -23.07 -4.81
N GLY A 467 -8.79 -22.56 -4.16
CA GLY A 467 -7.62 -23.32 -3.68
C GLY A 467 -6.34 -22.49 -3.69
N ARG A 468 -6.23 -21.58 -4.66
CA ARG A 468 -5.21 -20.54 -4.71
C ARG A 468 -5.78 -19.22 -4.16
N ASN A 469 -4.92 -18.29 -3.74
CA ASN A 469 -5.33 -16.96 -3.31
C ASN A 469 -6.47 -16.97 -2.26
N VAL A 470 -6.43 -17.97 -1.38
CA VAL A 470 -7.35 -18.15 -0.25
C VAL A 470 -6.53 -18.17 1.03
N PHE A 471 -7.00 -17.46 2.05
CA PHE A 471 -6.50 -17.60 3.41
C PHE A 471 -7.45 -18.43 4.26
N TRP A 472 -6.90 -19.35 5.03
CA TRP A 472 -7.58 -20.09 6.08
C TRP A 472 -7.05 -19.65 7.44
N GLY A 473 -7.92 -19.11 8.28
CA GLY A 473 -7.54 -18.49 9.54
C GLY A 473 -8.19 -19.16 10.75
N ILE A 474 -7.50 -19.19 11.88
CA ILE A 474 -8.04 -19.53 13.19
C ILE A 474 -7.79 -18.34 14.12
N TYR A 475 -8.85 -17.82 14.74
CA TYR A 475 -8.71 -16.69 15.68
C TYR A 475 -7.94 -17.08 16.96
N ASN A 476 -8.34 -18.19 17.57
CA ASN A 476 -7.69 -18.77 18.75
C ASN A 476 -8.12 -20.23 18.94
N VAL A 477 -7.17 -21.17 18.86
CA VAL A 477 -7.40 -22.61 19.06
C VAL A 477 -7.87 -22.97 20.48
N ASN A 478 -7.68 -22.09 21.46
CA ASN A 478 -8.04 -22.36 22.86
C ASN A 478 -9.50 -22.02 23.21
N LEU A 479 -10.28 -21.47 22.28
CA LEU A 479 -11.67 -21.04 22.55
C LEU A 479 -12.69 -22.15 22.36
N THR A 480 -12.38 -23.13 21.52
CA THR A 480 -13.31 -24.19 21.11
C THR A 480 -12.59 -25.53 21.19
N LEU A 481 -13.36 -26.62 21.38
CA LEU A 481 -12.80 -27.97 21.43
C LEU A 481 -12.13 -28.35 20.10
N LEU A 482 -12.73 -27.92 18.99
CA LEU A 482 -12.20 -28.03 17.64
C LEU A 482 -11.86 -26.62 17.12
N PRO A 483 -10.68 -26.38 16.51
CA PRO A 483 -10.36 -25.09 15.92
C PRO A 483 -11.42 -24.65 14.91
N LYS A 484 -11.93 -23.43 15.09
CA LYS A 484 -12.92 -22.84 14.21
C LYS A 484 -12.25 -21.97 13.14
N PHE A 485 -12.35 -22.37 11.89
CA PHE A 485 -11.72 -21.70 10.76
C PHE A 485 -12.61 -20.61 10.15
N ILE A 486 -11.98 -19.51 9.74
CA ILE A 486 -12.50 -18.51 8.81
C ILE A 486 -11.81 -18.67 7.44
N ILE A 487 -12.47 -18.17 6.39
CA ILE A 487 -11.94 -18.14 5.03
C ILE A 487 -11.90 -16.69 4.52
N GLN A 488 -10.81 -16.27 3.89
CA GLN A 488 -10.63 -14.90 3.41
C GLN A 488 -10.09 -14.88 1.97
N PRO A 489 -10.64 -14.04 1.07
CA PRO A 489 -10.16 -13.95 -0.30
C PRO A 489 -8.91 -13.08 -0.40
N TRP A 490 -8.09 -13.33 -1.41
CA TRP A 490 -6.93 -12.52 -1.79
C TRP A 490 -6.83 -12.44 -3.32
N ASP A 491 -6.11 -11.46 -3.86
CA ASP A 491 -5.77 -11.36 -5.30
C ASP A 491 -7.00 -11.50 -6.23
N LEU A 492 -7.83 -10.47 -6.23
CA LEU A 492 -9.14 -10.39 -6.89
C LEU A 492 -9.10 -9.53 -8.17
N ASP A 493 -7.95 -9.40 -8.82
CA ASP A 493 -7.83 -8.65 -10.08
C ASP A 493 -8.49 -9.39 -11.26
N GLY A 494 -8.46 -10.72 -11.27
CA GLY A 494 -9.19 -11.58 -12.20
C GLY A 494 -10.65 -11.82 -11.82
N THR A 495 -11.42 -10.74 -11.65
CA THR A 495 -12.84 -10.80 -11.23
C THR A 495 -13.72 -9.81 -12.00
N LEU A 496 -15.01 -9.71 -11.66
CA LEU A 496 -15.94 -8.70 -12.18
C LEU A 496 -15.94 -8.66 -13.72
N GLY A 497 -16.15 -9.84 -14.29
CA GLY A 497 -16.24 -10.05 -15.74
C GLY A 497 -14.91 -10.21 -16.46
N ARG A 498 -13.76 -10.29 -15.78
CA ARG A 498 -12.49 -10.64 -16.45
C ARG A 498 -11.77 -11.81 -15.79
N THR A 499 -11.09 -12.60 -16.60
CA THR A 499 -10.13 -13.62 -16.15
C THR A 499 -8.79 -12.98 -15.78
N TRP A 500 -7.90 -13.78 -15.18
CA TRP A 500 -6.53 -13.40 -14.80
C TRP A 500 -5.63 -12.98 -15.98
N ASP A 501 -6.03 -13.26 -17.22
CA ASP A 501 -5.38 -12.82 -18.47
C ASP A 501 -6.21 -11.76 -19.21
N ALA A 502 -7.09 -11.08 -18.48
CA ALA A 502 -7.91 -9.95 -18.92
C ALA A 502 -8.96 -10.29 -20.01
N ILE A 503 -9.35 -11.55 -20.17
CA ILE A 503 -10.41 -11.94 -21.12
C ILE A 503 -11.78 -11.66 -20.51
N LYS A 504 -12.68 -11.06 -21.30
CA LYS A 504 -14.06 -10.78 -20.88
C LYS A 504 -14.87 -12.07 -20.71
N LEU A 505 -15.68 -12.10 -19.67
CA LEU A 505 -16.55 -13.22 -19.33
C LEU A 505 -18.01 -12.87 -19.50
N ASP A 506 -18.79 -13.86 -19.90
CA ASP A 506 -20.24 -13.81 -19.85
C ASP A 506 -20.71 -13.95 -18.38
N PRO A 507 -21.63 -13.09 -17.90
CA PRO A 507 -22.07 -13.10 -16.51
C PRO A 507 -22.85 -14.37 -16.12
N GLU A 508 -23.46 -15.07 -17.06
CA GLU A 508 -24.19 -16.31 -16.78
C GLU A 508 -23.27 -17.52 -16.94
N LYS A 509 -22.55 -17.61 -18.05
CA LYS A 509 -21.74 -18.79 -18.40
C LYS A 509 -20.43 -18.87 -17.62
N GLY A 510 -19.84 -17.74 -17.24
CA GLY A 510 -18.51 -17.74 -16.63
C GLY A 510 -17.47 -18.43 -17.51
N LEU A 511 -16.73 -19.40 -16.97
CA LEU A 511 -15.80 -20.27 -17.72
C LEU A 511 -16.49 -21.41 -18.51
N GLY A 512 -17.82 -21.47 -18.54
CA GLY A 512 -18.58 -22.39 -19.38
C GLY A 512 -18.88 -23.75 -18.76
N PHE A 513 -18.73 -23.91 -17.45
CA PHE A 513 -19.02 -25.15 -16.72
C PHE A 513 -19.85 -24.87 -15.45
N ASP A 514 -20.38 -25.94 -14.84
CA ASP A 514 -21.12 -25.91 -13.57
C ASP A 514 -22.28 -24.89 -13.54
N ASN A 515 -22.95 -24.70 -14.69
CA ASN A 515 -23.97 -23.66 -14.89
C ASN A 515 -23.47 -22.29 -14.41
N GLY A 516 -22.23 -21.96 -14.77
CA GLY A 516 -21.59 -20.70 -14.43
C GLY A 516 -21.20 -20.54 -12.96
N LEU A 517 -21.42 -21.54 -12.10
CA LEU A 517 -20.97 -21.48 -10.70
C LEU A 517 -19.47 -21.74 -10.57
N ILE A 518 -18.86 -21.07 -9.62
CA ILE A 518 -17.44 -21.18 -9.28
C ILE A 518 -17.28 -22.31 -8.26
N LEU A 519 -17.30 -23.55 -8.74
CA LEU A 519 -17.04 -24.73 -7.92
C LEU A 519 -15.61 -25.28 -8.13
N ARG A 520 -14.95 -24.82 -9.20
CA ARG A 520 -13.59 -25.17 -9.66
C ARG A 520 -13.05 -24.08 -10.59
N ASN A 521 -11.79 -24.20 -10.99
CA ASN A 521 -11.08 -23.24 -11.84
C ASN A 521 -11.00 -23.62 -13.33
N ASP A 522 -11.21 -24.90 -13.69
CA ASP A 522 -11.31 -25.37 -15.08
C ASP A 522 -12.05 -26.71 -15.17
N ALA A 523 -12.35 -27.17 -16.40
CA ALA A 523 -13.14 -28.38 -16.66
C ALA A 523 -12.43 -29.71 -16.29
N GLY A 524 -11.10 -29.75 -16.24
CA GLY A 524 -10.28 -30.93 -15.94
C GLY A 524 -9.77 -30.98 -14.49
N SER A 525 -9.86 -29.88 -13.76
CA SER A 525 -9.42 -29.77 -12.37
C SER A 525 -10.43 -30.35 -11.38
N LYS A 526 -9.93 -30.78 -10.22
CA LYS A 526 -10.77 -31.19 -9.07
C LYS A 526 -11.55 -30.00 -8.53
N TYR A 527 -12.76 -30.25 -8.04
CA TYR A 527 -13.56 -29.27 -7.35
C TYR A 527 -12.88 -28.73 -6.09
N PHE A 528 -13.25 -27.54 -5.68
CA PHE A 528 -12.97 -27.06 -4.33
C PHE A 528 -13.86 -27.82 -3.36
N ARG A 529 -13.25 -28.70 -2.56
CA ARG A 529 -13.97 -29.68 -1.75
C ARG A 529 -15.02 -29.05 -0.83
N PRO A 530 -14.80 -27.87 -0.20
CA PRO A 530 -15.83 -27.24 0.62
C PRO A 530 -17.10 -26.93 -0.17
N PHE A 531 -16.97 -26.39 -1.37
CA PHE A 531 -18.11 -26.05 -2.22
C PHE A 531 -18.79 -27.30 -2.80
N GLU A 532 -18.00 -28.27 -3.24
CA GLU A 532 -18.51 -29.57 -3.70
C GLU A 532 -19.40 -30.23 -2.63
N ARG A 533 -18.94 -30.28 -1.38
CA ARG A 533 -19.66 -30.93 -0.29
C ARG A 533 -20.94 -30.22 0.09
N ILE A 534 -20.92 -28.91 0.26
CA ILE A 534 -22.14 -28.16 0.61
C ILE A 534 -23.18 -28.24 -0.53
N MET A 535 -22.71 -28.31 -1.78
CA MET A 535 -23.58 -28.45 -2.94
C MET A 535 -24.11 -29.87 -3.16
N ASN A 536 -23.35 -30.92 -2.86
CA ASN A 536 -23.81 -32.29 -3.09
C ASN A 536 -24.57 -32.86 -1.89
N GLU A 537 -24.16 -32.50 -0.67
CA GLU A 537 -24.67 -33.13 0.55
C GLU A 537 -25.71 -32.28 1.28
N ASN A 538 -25.74 -30.97 1.03
CA ASN A 538 -26.65 -29.99 1.62
C ASN A 538 -26.80 -30.13 3.16
N PRO A 539 -25.70 -30.19 3.93
CA PRO A 539 -25.78 -30.34 5.38
C PRO A 539 -26.55 -29.16 5.99
N ASN A 540 -27.40 -29.44 6.99
CA ASN A 540 -28.19 -28.44 7.73
C ASN A 540 -28.88 -27.39 6.83
N ASN A 541 -29.37 -27.82 5.65
CA ASN A 541 -30.02 -26.97 4.65
C ASN A 541 -29.17 -25.75 4.23
N ILE A 542 -27.85 -25.90 4.14
CA ILE A 542 -26.94 -24.81 3.81
C ILE A 542 -27.24 -24.15 2.46
N LYS A 543 -27.72 -24.90 1.46
CA LYS A 543 -28.15 -24.33 0.19
C LYS A 543 -29.25 -23.29 0.38
N ARG A 544 -30.28 -23.63 1.16
CA ARG A 544 -31.34 -22.70 1.50
C ARG A 544 -30.82 -21.48 2.25
N ARG A 545 -29.88 -21.67 3.19
CA ARG A 545 -29.22 -20.57 3.93
C ARG A 545 -28.41 -19.65 3.02
N ILE A 546 -27.78 -20.18 1.97
CA ILE A 546 -27.09 -19.38 0.94
C ILE A 546 -28.09 -18.48 0.20
N TYR A 547 -29.22 -19.03 -0.24
CA TYR A 547 -30.27 -18.25 -0.90
C TYR A 547 -30.81 -17.16 0.02
N GLU A 548 -31.20 -17.51 1.24
CA GLU A 548 -31.74 -16.56 2.23
C GLU A 548 -30.72 -15.47 2.56
N ARG A 549 -29.44 -15.81 2.69
CA ARG A 549 -28.38 -14.85 2.92
C ARG A 549 -28.25 -13.91 1.72
N LEU A 550 -28.20 -14.41 0.48
CA LEU A 550 -28.15 -13.56 -0.72
C LEU A 550 -29.34 -12.58 -0.74
N MET A 551 -30.56 -13.08 -0.52
CA MET A 551 -31.77 -12.25 -0.50
C MET A 551 -31.72 -11.16 0.58
N ALA A 552 -31.11 -11.44 1.73
CA ALA A 552 -30.97 -10.47 2.80
C ALA A 552 -29.97 -9.34 2.49
N VAL A 553 -29.00 -9.56 1.59
CA VAL A 553 -27.89 -8.60 1.36
C VAL A 553 -27.87 -7.97 -0.03
N LYS A 554 -28.54 -8.58 -1.02
CA LYS A 554 -28.49 -8.18 -2.44
C LYS A 554 -28.99 -6.77 -2.72
N ASP A 555 -29.88 -6.24 -1.87
CA ASP A 555 -30.44 -4.89 -2.02
C ASP A 555 -29.82 -3.90 -1.01
N ASN A 556 -28.79 -4.32 -0.25
CA ASN A 556 -28.06 -3.51 0.71
C ASN A 556 -26.53 -3.57 0.43
N VAL A 557 -25.76 -4.30 1.23
CA VAL A 557 -24.29 -4.36 1.12
C VAL A 557 -23.81 -4.93 -0.21
N LEU A 558 -24.55 -5.84 -0.85
CA LEU A 558 -24.25 -6.37 -2.17
C LEU A 558 -25.04 -5.69 -3.30
N SER A 559 -25.71 -4.56 -3.02
CA SER A 559 -26.50 -3.86 -4.04
C SER A 559 -25.64 -3.37 -5.21
N PRO A 560 -26.20 -3.36 -6.44
CA PRO A 560 -25.54 -2.73 -7.58
C PRO A 560 -25.12 -1.29 -7.31
N ALA A 561 -25.89 -0.55 -6.50
CA ALA A 561 -25.56 0.82 -6.11
C ALA A 561 -24.31 0.89 -5.21
N ASN A 562 -24.15 -0.03 -4.24
CA ASN A 562 -22.97 -0.07 -3.38
C ASN A 562 -21.70 -0.46 -4.17
N LEU A 563 -21.80 -1.39 -5.12
CA LEU A 563 -20.68 -1.70 -6.01
C LEU A 563 -20.36 -0.49 -6.91
N ALA A 564 -21.37 0.11 -7.55
CA ALA A 564 -21.18 1.22 -8.47
C ALA A 564 -20.51 2.42 -7.79
N SER A 565 -20.86 2.72 -6.54
CA SER A 565 -20.23 3.81 -5.78
C SER A 565 -18.73 3.58 -5.55
N LYS A 566 -18.31 2.34 -5.28
CA LYS A 566 -16.89 1.97 -5.16
C LYS A 566 -16.15 2.09 -6.49
N VAL A 567 -16.76 1.59 -7.57
CA VAL A 567 -16.21 1.72 -8.93
C VAL A 567 -16.05 3.20 -9.30
N ASP A 568 -17.07 4.02 -9.06
CA ASP A 568 -17.03 5.45 -9.39
C ASP A 568 -16.03 6.22 -8.52
N TYR A 569 -15.87 5.85 -7.25
CA TYR A 569 -14.83 6.40 -6.39
C TYR A 569 -13.43 6.18 -6.98
N TYR A 570 -13.05 4.93 -7.24
CA TYR A 570 -11.71 4.63 -7.76
C TYR A 570 -11.49 5.17 -9.17
N LYS A 571 -12.51 5.10 -10.05
CA LYS A 571 -12.48 5.73 -11.37
C LYS A 571 -12.18 7.23 -11.25
N ARG A 572 -12.93 7.95 -10.41
CA ARG A 572 -12.67 9.38 -10.14
C ARG A 572 -11.23 9.60 -9.68
N GLN A 573 -10.76 8.82 -8.70
CA GLN A 573 -9.40 8.96 -8.18
C GLN A 573 -8.32 8.82 -9.25
N ILE A 574 -8.43 7.85 -10.16
CA ILE A 574 -7.37 7.55 -11.15
C ILE A 574 -7.51 8.32 -12.46
N VAL A 575 -8.74 8.67 -12.87
CA VAL A 575 -9.02 9.38 -14.13
C VAL A 575 -8.95 10.89 -13.94
N GLU A 576 -9.68 11.47 -12.98
CA GLU A 576 -9.70 12.92 -12.78
C GLU A 576 -8.33 13.44 -12.30
N SER A 577 -7.54 12.63 -11.61
CA SER A 577 -6.15 12.98 -11.25
C SER A 577 -5.19 13.01 -12.45
N GLY A 578 -5.60 12.48 -13.61
CA GLY A 578 -4.74 12.22 -14.78
C GLY A 578 -3.72 11.10 -14.60
N ALA A 579 -3.68 10.43 -13.44
CA ALA A 579 -2.65 9.44 -13.12
C ALA A 579 -2.73 8.20 -14.01
N LEU A 580 -3.95 7.75 -14.35
CA LEU A 580 -4.15 6.60 -15.23
C LEU A 580 -3.59 6.84 -16.64
N GLU A 581 -3.77 8.05 -17.18
CA GLU A 581 -3.28 8.38 -18.51
C GLU A 581 -1.75 8.47 -18.54
N ARG A 582 -1.13 9.06 -17.51
CA ARG A 582 0.33 9.05 -17.37
C ARG A 582 0.89 7.64 -17.21
N ASP A 583 0.24 6.78 -16.44
CA ASP A 583 0.61 5.37 -16.32
C ASP A 583 0.56 4.66 -17.67
N ARG A 584 -0.51 4.89 -18.46
CA ARG A 584 -0.61 4.37 -19.83
C ARG A 584 0.52 4.88 -20.70
N GLN A 585 0.78 6.18 -20.72
CA GLN A 585 1.86 6.73 -21.55
C GLN A 585 3.23 6.12 -21.20
N ARG A 586 3.46 5.81 -19.91
CA ARG A 586 4.69 5.17 -19.45
C ARG A 586 4.83 3.71 -19.89
N TRP A 587 3.73 2.96 -19.90
CA TRP A 587 3.71 1.49 -20.02
C TRP A 587 3.02 0.96 -21.28
N THR A 588 2.49 1.82 -22.15
CA THR A 588 1.92 1.43 -23.45
C THR A 588 3.01 0.88 -24.36
N GLY A 589 2.66 -0.12 -25.17
CA GLY A 589 3.60 -0.80 -26.08
C GLY A 589 4.27 -2.04 -25.48
N TYR A 590 4.14 -2.27 -24.17
CA TYR A 590 4.56 -3.52 -23.54
C TYR A 590 3.49 -4.60 -23.68
N SER A 591 3.94 -5.84 -23.89
CA SER A 591 3.05 -7.01 -23.99
C SER A 591 2.25 -7.20 -22.69
N MET A 592 0.98 -7.63 -22.84
CA MET A 592 0.07 -7.95 -21.74
C MET A 592 -0.28 -6.78 -20.81
N TYR A 593 0.00 -5.52 -21.17
CA TYR A 593 -0.49 -4.39 -20.39
C TYR A 593 -2.02 -4.31 -20.49
N GLY A 594 -2.70 -4.33 -19.33
CA GLY A 594 -4.16 -4.25 -19.26
C GLY A 594 -4.66 -2.89 -19.73
N TYR A 595 -5.12 -2.82 -20.98
CA TYR A 595 -5.60 -1.60 -21.62
C TYR A 595 -7.11 -1.70 -21.92
N ALA A 596 -7.89 -0.76 -21.39
CA ALA A 596 -9.29 -0.54 -21.77
C ALA A 596 -9.61 0.94 -21.59
N ASN A 597 -10.61 1.48 -22.30
CA ASN A 597 -11.12 2.80 -21.93
C ASN A 597 -11.71 2.72 -20.49
N PRO A 598 -11.34 3.64 -19.57
CA PRO A 598 -11.73 3.51 -18.16
C PRO A 598 -13.22 3.77 -17.93
N GLU A 599 -13.86 4.60 -18.75
CA GLU A 599 -15.31 4.80 -18.71
C GLU A 599 -16.06 3.52 -19.13
N GLU A 600 -15.69 2.95 -20.28
CA GLU A 600 -16.25 1.69 -20.78
C GLU A 600 -16.02 0.53 -19.81
N GLU A 601 -14.83 0.45 -19.21
CA GLU A 601 -14.49 -0.61 -18.28
C GLU A 601 -15.25 -0.50 -16.96
N ALA A 602 -15.45 0.73 -16.45
CA ALA A 602 -16.28 0.97 -15.27
C ALA A 602 -17.74 0.60 -15.53
N GLU A 603 -18.30 0.99 -16.67
CA GLU A 603 -19.68 0.62 -17.05
C GLU A 603 -19.81 -0.89 -17.33
N TYR A 604 -18.76 -1.51 -17.87
CA TYR A 604 -18.70 -2.97 -18.02
C TYR A 604 -18.78 -3.67 -16.67
N ILE A 605 -17.97 -3.26 -15.68
CA ILE A 605 -18.00 -3.86 -14.33
C ILE A 605 -19.41 -3.74 -13.71
N LYS A 606 -20.02 -2.55 -13.78
CA LYS A 606 -21.34 -2.30 -13.20
C LYS A 606 -22.43 -3.14 -13.86
N SER A 607 -22.50 -3.11 -15.20
CA SER A 607 -23.51 -3.87 -15.96
C SER A 607 -23.32 -5.38 -15.82
N TRP A 608 -22.08 -5.85 -15.83
CA TRP A 608 -21.75 -7.26 -15.63
C TRP A 608 -22.18 -7.74 -14.24
N TYR A 609 -21.90 -6.96 -13.19
CA TYR A 609 -22.29 -7.31 -11.83
C TYR A 609 -23.82 -7.38 -11.66
N ILE A 610 -24.57 -6.44 -12.25
CA ILE A 610 -26.05 -6.47 -12.25
C ILE A 610 -26.56 -7.76 -12.88
N ALA A 611 -26.04 -8.12 -14.06
CA ALA A 611 -26.44 -9.33 -14.75
C ALA A 611 -26.07 -10.59 -13.94
N ARG A 612 -24.86 -10.62 -13.36
CA ARG A 612 -24.39 -11.73 -12.54
C ARG A 612 -25.21 -11.91 -11.27
N LEU A 613 -25.53 -10.83 -10.56
CA LEU A 613 -26.36 -10.87 -9.37
C LEU A 613 -27.74 -11.47 -9.69
N LYS A 614 -28.39 -10.99 -10.75
CA LYS A 614 -29.68 -11.53 -11.22
C LYS A 614 -29.60 -13.01 -11.61
N TYR A 615 -28.50 -13.41 -12.24
CA TYR A 615 -28.26 -14.81 -12.57
C TYR A 615 -28.16 -15.68 -11.31
N LEU A 616 -27.37 -15.25 -10.33
CA LEU A 616 -27.23 -15.99 -9.06
C LEU A 616 -28.53 -16.03 -8.25
N GLU A 617 -29.34 -14.97 -8.25
CA GLU A 617 -30.69 -15.00 -7.69
C GLU A 617 -31.51 -16.14 -8.31
N THR A 618 -31.44 -16.30 -9.64
CA THR A 618 -32.18 -17.35 -10.37
C THR A 618 -31.67 -18.75 -10.02
N ILE A 619 -30.35 -18.94 -9.97
CA ILE A 619 -29.75 -20.25 -9.66
C ILE A 619 -30.00 -20.62 -8.20
N PHE A 620 -29.79 -19.68 -7.26
CA PHE A 620 -29.96 -19.94 -5.84
C PHE A 620 -31.42 -20.02 -5.43
N ASN A 621 -32.39 -19.52 -6.21
CA ASN A 621 -33.80 -19.76 -5.89
C ASN A 621 -34.18 -21.25 -5.91
N ASN A 622 -33.40 -22.08 -6.61
CA ASN A 622 -33.58 -23.54 -6.65
C ASN A 622 -32.76 -24.29 -5.57
N PHE A 623 -32.13 -23.57 -4.63
CA PHE A 623 -31.31 -24.13 -3.55
C PHE A 623 -32.13 -24.61 -2.34
#